data_AF-A0A0W0XWR6-F1
#
_entry.id   AF-A0A0W0XWR6-F1
#
_cell.length_a   1.000
_cell.length_b   1.000
_cell.length_c   1.000
_cell.angle_alpha   90.00
_cell.angle_beta   90.00
_cell.angle_gamma   90.00
#
_symmetry.space_group_name_H-M   'P 1'
#
loop_
_entity.id
_entity.type
_entity.pdbx_description
1 polymer ?
#
loop_
_entity_poly.entity_id
_entity_poly.type
_entity_poly.pdbx_seq_one_letter_code
_entity_poly.pdbx_strand_id
1 'polypeptide(L)'
;MKCKAIACAVLVTLSAVAEAASAARETITYKNERGSVLTLHFTSKDTLSGTFKTAVASKECQEAIGSERPVLGYIVKNAITISVDYPACGSVLTFIGNIEQGKAMIDTTSILAHQSTHIATQGPGARFIGHDVFKRV
;
A
#
# COMPACT_ATOMS: atom_id res chain seq x y z
N MET A 1 52.73 8.69 -30.07
CA MET A 1 51.31 8.27 -30.14
C MET A 1 50.96 7.41 -28.92
N LYS A 2 50.66 7.99 -27.75
CA LYS A 2 50.35 7.21 -26.51
C LYS A 2 49.31 7.88 -25.59
N CYS A 3 48.49 8.80 -26.08
CA CYS A 3 47.52 9.53 -25.24
C CYS A 3 46.04 9.28 -25.56
N LYS A 4 45.69 8.41 -26.53
CA LYS A 4 44.29 8.23 -26.95
C LYS A 4 43.58 7.01 -26.37
N ALA A 5 44.30 5.99 -25.91
CA ALA A 5 43.68 4.73 -25.47
C ALA A 5 43.25 4.71 -23.99
N ILE A 6 43.85 5.54 -23.13
CA ILE A 6 43.58 5.52 -21.68
C ILE A 6 42.28 6.29 -21.34
N ALA A 7 41.91 7.29 -22.14
CA ALA A 7 40.72 8.12 -21.88
C ALA A 7 39.39 7.39 -22.11
N CYS A 8 39.33 6.42 -23.04
CA CYS A 8 38.09 5.68 -23.32
C CYS A 8 37.76 4.61 -22.27
N ALA A 9 38.76 4.06 -21.58
CA ALA A 9 38.51 3.03 -20.57
C ALA A 9 37.88 3.61 -19.29
N VAL A 10 38.19 4.86 -18.95
CA VAL A 10 37.66 5.54 -17.76
C VAL A 10 36.19 5.98 -17.93
N LEU A 11 35.76 6.24 -19.17
CA LEU A 11 34.38 6.64 -19.48
C LEU A 11 33.39 5.47 -19.50
N VAL A 12 33.84 4.25 -19.83
CA VAL A 12 32.98 3.06 -19.87
C VAL A 12 32.75 2.46 -18.47
N THR A 13 33.68 2.66 -17.53
CA THR A 13 33.48 2.22 -16.14
C THR A 13 32.63 3.18 -15.31
N LEU A 14 32.54 4.47 -15.70
CA LEU A 14 31.73 5.46 -14.98
C LEU A 14 30.23 5.37 -15.31
N SER A 15 29.85 4.84 -16.48
CA SER A 15 28.45 4.69 -16.89
C SER A 15 27.74 3.50 -16.24
N ALA A 16 28.49 2.49 -15.78
CA ALA A 16 27.92 1.30 -15.12
C ALA A 16 27.49 1.53 -13.65
N VAL A 17 27.85 2.66 -13.05
CA VAL A 17 27.51 2.99 -11.65
C VAL A 17 26.32 3.95 -11.51
N ALA A 18 25.76 4.43 -12.63
CA ALA A 18 24.68 5.41 -12.63
C ALA A 18 23.26 4.82 -12.53
N GLU A 19 23.08 3.51 -12.76
CA GLU A 19 21.74 2.89 -12.73
C GLU A 19 21.34 2.28 -11.38
N ALA A 20 22.19 2.37 -10.36
CA ALA A 20 21.75 2.20 -8.98
C ALA A 20 21.18 3.52 -8.41
N ALA A 21 20.43 4.27 -9.22
CA ALA A 21 19.52 5.28 -8.70
C ALA A 21 18.42 4.52 -7.93
N SER A 22 18.68 4.24 -6.65
CA SER A 22 17.69 3.81 -5.68
C SER A 22 16.46 4.71 -5.86
N ALA A 23 15.40 4.16 -6.45
CA ALA A 23 14.14 4.87 -6.57
C ALA A 23 13.77 5.32 -5.16
N ALA A 24 13.81 6.63 -4.91
CA ALA A 24 13.61 7.19 -3.59
C ALA A 24 12.26 6.71 -3.04
N ARG A 25 12.31 5.78 -2.07
CA ARG A 25 11.12 5.24 -1.43
C ARG A 25 10.69 6.22 -0.36
N GLU A 26 9.69 7.04 -0.66
CA GLU A 26 9.06 7.89 0.34
C GLU A 26 8.14 7.01 1.19
N THR A 27 8.35 6.99 2.51
CA THR A 27 7.49 6.25 3.44
C THR A 27 6.68 7.24 4.26
N ILE A 28 5.35 7.07 4.26
CA ILE A 28 4.44 7.92 5.02
C ILE A 28 3.51 7.06 5.86
N THR A 29 3.34 7.44 7.12
CA THR A 29 2.40 6.80 8.04
C THR A 29 1.18 7.69 8.23
N TYR A 30 0.02 7.04 8.25
CA TYR A 30 -1.28 7.65 8.46
C TYR A 30 -2.03 6.94 9.57
N LYS A 31 -2.97 7.64 10.19
CA LYS A 31 -3.89 7.11 11.19
C LYS A 31 -5.31 7.56 10.88
N ASN A 32 -6.28 6.64 10.95
CA ASN A 32 -7.70 6.97 10.79
C ASN A 32 -8.38 7.31 12.13
N GLU A 33 -9.64 7.72 12.07
CA GLU A 33 -10.45 8.09 13.23
C GLU A 33 -10.72 6.91 14.19
N ARG A 34 -10.62 5.68 13.71
CA ARG A 34 -10.75 4.45 14.51
C ARG A 34 -9.43 4.04 15.17
N GLY A 35 -8.34 4.75 14.91
CA GLY A 35 -7.02 4.48 15.46
C GLY A 35 -6.20 3.45 14.70
N SER A 36 -6.70 2.95 13.55
CA SER A 36 -5.95 2.06 12.66
C SER A 36 -4.82 2.83 11.97
N VAL A 37 -3.71 2.15 11.71
CA VAL A 37 -2.49 2.75 11.16
C VAL A 37 -2.21 2.18 9.78
N LEU A 38 -1.96 3.06 8.82
CA LEU A 38 -1.59 2.71 7.45
C LEU A 38 -0.22 3.33 7.14
N THR A 39 0.78 2.49 6.87
CA THR A 39 2.09 2.94 6.39
C THR A 39 2.21 2.59 4.92
N LEU A 40 2.49 3.57 4.06
CA LEU A 40 2.66 3.40 2.63
C LEU A 40 4.09 3.75 2.20
N HIS A 41 4.65 2.90 1.35
CA HIS A 41 5.89 3.13 0.62
C HIS A 41 5.54 3.52 -0.82
N PHE A 42 5.75 4.79 -1.13
CA PHE A 42 5.61 5.34 -2.47
C PHE A 42 6.87 5.01 -3.27
N THR A 43 6.70 4.38 -4.41
CA THR A 43 7.80 4.06 -5.33
C THR A 43 7.64 4.85 -6.62
N SER A 44 8.68 4.92 -7.45
CA SER A 44 8.62 5.60 -8.76
C SER A 44 7.78 4.85 -9.81
N LYS A 45 7.40 3.61 -9.50
CA LYS A 45 6.47 2.81 -10.28
C LYS A 45 5.12 2.98 -9.60
N ASP A 46 4.03 3.09 -10.35
CA ASP A 46 2.65 3.32 -9.89
C ASP A 46 2.09 2.26 -8.91
N THR A 47 2.95 1.45 -8.31
CA THR A 47 2.70 0.50 -7.23
C THR A 47 2.82 1.15 -5.86
N LEU A 48 1.90 0.77 -4.97
CA LEU A 48 1.96 1.05 -3.54
C LEU A 48 2.20 -0.25 -2.78
N SER A 49 3.06 -0.18 -1.77
CA SER A 49 3.26 -1.26 -0.80
C SER A 49 3.29 -0.67 0.60
N GLY A 50 3.26 -1.49 1.64
CA GLY A 50 3.25 -0.98 3.00
C GLY A 50 2.73 -1.95 4.03
N THR A 51 2.27 -1.41 5.14
CA THR A 51 1.59 -2.18 6.19
C THR A 51 0.31 -1.49 6.65
N PHE A 52 -0.66 -2.30 7.06
CA PHE A 52 -1.89 -1.85 7.70
C PHE A 52 -2.04 -2.58 9.02
N LYS A 53 -2.36 -1.84 10.07
CA LYS A 53 -2.63 -2.33 11.42
C LYS A 53 -3.99 -1.84 11.85
N THR A 54 -4.96 -2.74 11.89
CA THR A 54 -6.31 -2.39 12.33
C THR A 54 -6.38 -2.23 13.84
N ALA A 55 -7.15 -1.25 14.30
CA ALA A 55 -7.52 -1.08 15.70
C ALA A 55 -8.88 -1.72 16.04
N VAL A 56 -9.62 -2.16 15.03
CA VAL A 56 -10.96 -2.75 15.17
C VAL A 56 -11.11 -3.98 14.29
N ALA A 57 -11.91 -4.95 14.73
CA ALA A 57 -12.25 -6.13 13.95
C ALA A 57 -13.64 -6.63 14.35
N SER A 58 -14.22 -7.52 13.53
CA SER A 58 -15.43 -8.26 13.88
C SER A 58 -15.15 -9.23 15.03
N LYS A 59 -16.19 -9.73 15.71
CA LYS A 59 -16.02 -10.59 16.89
C LYS A 59 -15.25 -11.88 16.58
N GLU A 60 -15.33 -12.33 15.32
CA GLU A 60 -14.75 -13.57 14.84
C GLU A 60 -13.30 -13.42 14.35
N CYS A 61 -12.77 -12.19 14.35
CA CYS A 61 -11.47 -11.82 13.78
C CYS A 61 -10.64 -10.95 14.75
N GLN A 62 -10.85 -11.09 16.06
CA GLN A 62 -10.22 -10.23 17.07
C GLN A 62 -8.68 -10.33 17.07
N GLU A 63 -8.13 -11.47 16.67
CA GLU A 63 -6.70 -11.72 16.52
C GLU A 63 -6.03 -10.85 15.45
N ALA A 64 -6.80 -10.21 14.56
CA ALA A 64 -6.29 -9.26 13.59
C ALA A 64 -5.93 -7.90 14.22
N ILE A 65 -6.52 -7.54 15.37
CA ILE A 65 -6.32 -6.25 16.01
C ILE A 65 -4.86 -6.11 16.46
N GLY A 66 -4.22 -5.00 16.07
CA GLY A 66 -2.84 -4.71 16.43
C GLY A 66 -1.78 -5.51 15.66
N SER A 67 -2.18 -6.48 14.84
CA SER A 67 -1.27 -7.23 13.96
C SER A 67 -1.00 -6.43 12.68
N GLU A 68 0.27 -6.29 12.30
CA GLU A 68 0.64 -5.65 11.03
C GLU A 68 0.44 -6.61 9.87
N ARG A 69 -0.24 -6.14 8.83
CA ARG A 69 -0.52 -6.89 7.60
C ARG A 69 0.06 -6.17 6.40
N PRO A 70 0.63 -6.89 5.43
CA PRO A 70 1.16 -6.26 4.23
C PRO A 70 0.05 -5.60 3.41
N VAL A 71 0.37 -4.45 2.83
CA VAL A 71 -0.46 -3.73 1.88
C VAL A 71 0.14 -3.89 0.49
N LEU A 72 -0.71 -4.18 -0.50
CA LEU A 72 -0.38 -4.19 -1.92
C LEU A 72 -1.40 -3.35 -2.69
N GLY A 73 -0.94 -2.55 -3.64
CA GLY A 73 -1.84 -1.72 -4.42
C GLY A 73 -1.17 -0.90 -5.50
N TYR A 74 -1.93 0.07 -6.01
CA TYR A 74 -1.53 0.97 -7.09
C TYR A 74 -2.00 2.40 -6.80
N ILE A 75 -1.31 3.35 -7.41
CA ILE A 75 -1.64 4.77 -7.44
C ILE A 75 -1.65 5.25 -8.89
N VAL A 76 -2.71 5.96 -9.29
CA VAL A 76 -2.78 6.62 -10.59
C VAL A 76 -3.15 8.08 -10.35
N LYS A 77 -2.19 8.98 -10.60
CA LYS A 77 -2.27 10.39 -10.19
C LYS A 77 -2.51 10.50 -8.67
N ASN A 78 -3.73 10.81 -8.25
CA ASN A 78 -4.11 10.90 -6.85
C ASN A 78 -5.07 9.77 -6.40
N ALA A 79 -5.55 8.94 -7.32
CA ALA A 79 -6.43 7.82 -6.98
C ALA A 79 -5.59 6.61 -6.53
N ILE A 80 -6.04 5.91 -5.50
CA ILE A 80 -5.39 4.71 -4.97
C ILE A 80 -6.35 3.53 -4.89
N THR A 81 -5.77 2.35 -5.03
CA THR A 81 -6.41 1.07 -4.70
C THR A 81 -5.41 0.25 -3.91
N ILE A 82 -5.73 -0.13 -2.68
CA ILE A 82 -4.87 -0.97 -1.84
C ILE A 82 -5.66 -2.13 -1.24
N SER A 83 -5.01 -3.27 -1.04
CA SER A 83 -5.61 -4.48 -0.49
C SER A 83 -4.77 -5.01 0.67
N VAL A 84 -5.46 -5.61 1.65
CA VAL A 84 -4.91 -6.24 2.85
C VAL A 84 -5.58 -7.59 3.02
N ASP A 85 -4.78 -8.64 3.12
CA ASP A 85 -5.25 -10.00 3.33
C ASP A 85 -5.31 -10.35 4.83
N TYR A 86 -6.41 -10.98 5.24
CA TYR A 86 -6.66 -11.52 6.57
C TYR A 86 -6.98 -13.02 6.49
N PRO A 87 -5.96 -13.89 6.34
CA PRO A 87 -6.16 -15.33 6.17
C PRO A 87 -6.88 -16.01 7.33
N ALA A 88 -6.56 -15.62 8.57
CA ALA A 88 -7.19 -16.18 9.78
C ALA A 88 -8.71 -15.95 9.79
N CYS A 89 -9.13 -14.86 9.17
CA CYS A 89 -10.53 -14.45 9.08
C CYS A 89 -11.13 -14.75 7.71
N GLY A 90 -10.43 -15.47 6.83
CA GLY A 90 -10.85 -15.74 5.46
C GLY A 90 -11.31 -14.49 4.71
N SER A 91 -10.70 -13.32 4.93
CA SER A 91 -11.22 -12.04 4.44
C SER A 91 -10.16 -11.20 3.76
N VAL A 92 -10.58 -10.40 2.79
CA VAL A 92 -9.74 -9.36 2.17
C VAL A 92 -10.39 -8.01 2.39
N LEU A 93 -9.60 -7.05 2.86
CA LEU A 93 -9.99 -5.65 2.98
C LEU A 93 -9.37 -4.86 1.83
N THR A 94 -10.19 -4.22 1.02
CA THR A 94 -9.74 -3.34 -0.06
C THR A 94 -10.14 -1.90 0.25
N PHE A 95 -9.24 -0.96 0.04
CA PHE A 95 -9.53 0.47 0.07
C PHE A 95 -9.40 1.05 -1.33
N ILE A 96 -10.33 1.92 -1.70
CA ILE A 96 -10.31 2.71 -2.93
C ILE A 96 -10.53 4.16 -2.51
N GLY A 97 -9.72 5.08 -3.03
CA GLY A 97 -9.82 6.46 -2.58
C GLY A 97 -8.88 7.41 -3.26
N ASN A 98 -8.72 8.58 -2.66
CA ASN A 98 -7.91 9.67 -3.18
C ASN A 98 -6.93 10.19 -2.12
N ILE A 99 -5.71 10.50 -2.55
CA ILE A 99 -4.70 11.17 -1.75
C ILE A 99 -4.78 12.68 -2.01
N GLU A 100 -4.80 13.48 -0.95
CA GLU A 100 -4.75 14.93 -1.06
C GLU A 100 -3.37 15.45 -1.51
N GLN A 101 -3.34 16.69 -2.00
CA GLN A 101 -2.09 17.37 -2.32
C GLN A 101 -1.14 17.40 -1.12
N GLY A 102 0.15 17.17 -1.35
CA GLY A 102 1.14 17.08 -0.28
C GLY A 102 1.03 15.80 0.56
N LYS A 103 0.17 14.85 0.18
CA LYS A 103 -0.03 13.55 0.83
C LYS A 103 -0.43 13.68 2.31
N ALA A 104 -1.14 14.76 2.66
CA ALA A 104 -1.52 15.07 4.03
C ALA A 104 -2.64 14.16 4.55
N MET A 105 -3.60 13.82 3.69
CA MET A 105 -4.72 12.93 4.00
C MET A 105 -5.00 11.96 2.85
N ILE A 106 -5.66 10.85 3.19
CA ILE A 106 -6.23 9.90 2.25
C ILE A 106 -7.68 9.68 2.63
N ASP A 107 -8.58 9.93 1.69
CA ASP A 107 -10.01 9.68 1.84
C ASP A 107 -10.38 8.40 1.07
N THR A 108 -11.01 7.44 1.75
CA THR A 108 -11.22 6.10 1.22
C THR A 108 -12.60 5.54 1.49
N THR A 109 -13.12 4.80 0.51
CA THR A 109 -14.17 3.80 0.72
C THR A 109 -13.51 2.42 0.81
N SER A 110 -13.90 1.63 1.81
CA SER A 110 -13.37 0.30 2.05
C SER A 110 -14.41 -0.78 1.83
N ILE A 111 -13.98 -1.94 1.35
CA ILE A 111 -14.79 -3.15 1.21
C ILE A 111 -14.05 -4.28 1.93
N LEU A 112 -14.65 -4.78 3.02
CA LEU A 112 -14.24 -6.04 3.63
C LEU A 112 -15.08 -7.16 3.01
N ALA A 113 -14.43 -8.07 2.31
CA ALA A 113 -15.06 -9.22 1.68
C ALA A 113 -14.59 -10.51 2.38
N HIS A 114 -15.54 -11.22 2.98
CA HIS A 114 -15.32 -12.57 3.50
C HIS A 114 -15.40 -13.57 2.35
N GLN A 115 -14.51 -14.57 2.36
CA GLN A 115 -14.50 -15.64 1.38
C GLN A 115 -15.80 -16.43 1.50
N SER A 116 -16.50 -16.57 0.39
CA SER A 116 -17.74 -17.32 0.29
C SER A 116 -17.55 -18.50 -0.65
N THR A 117 -18.05 -19.67 -0.27
CA THR A 117 -18.07 -20.84 -1.17
C THR A 117 -19.14 -20.72 -2.24
N HIS A 118 -20.15 -19.84 -2.04
CA HIS A 118 -21.20 -19.60 -3.01
C HIS A 118 -21.88 -18.23 -2.81
N ILE A 119 -21.51 -17.27 -3.64
CA ILE A 119 -21.89 -15.85 -3.54
C ILE A 119 -23.40 -15.59 -3.58
N ALA A 120 -24.17 -16.43 -4.28
CA ALA A 120 -25.61 -16.23 -4.46
C ALA A 120 -26.45 -16.79 -3.30
N THR A 121 -25.88 -17.67 -2.46
CA THR A 121 -26.62 -18.38 -1.39
C THR A 121 -26.15 -18.02 0.02
N GLN A 122 -24.93 -17.50 0.17
CA GLN A 122 -24.40 -17.07 1.48
C GLN A 122 -24.70 -15.60 1.83
N GLY A 123 -25.51 -14.93 1.00
CA GLY A 123 -26.17 -13.67 1.32
C GLY A 123 -25.26 -12.43 1.39
N PRO A 124 -25.86 -11.24 1.55
CA PRO A 124 -25.15 -9.96 1.53
C PRO A 124 -24.25 -9.71 2.76
N GLY A 125 -24.39 -10.52 3.83
CA GLY A 125 -23.62 -10.37 5.06
C GLY A 125 -22.13 -10.71 4.97
N ALA A 126 -21.68 -11.23 3.83
CA ALA A 126 -20.25 -11.50 3.58
C ALA A 126 -19.45 -10.24 3.18
N ARG A 127 -20.10 -9.08 3.04
CA ARG A 127 -19.46 -7.85 2.57
C ARG A 127 -19.85 -6.66 3.43
N PHE A 128 -18.85 -5.97 3.95
CA PHE A 128 -19.03 -4.71 4.67
C PHE A 128 -18.41 -3.59 3.89
N ILE A 129 -19.15 -2.49 3.71
CA ILE A 129 -18.65 -1.27 3.09
C ILE A 129 -18.41 -0.25 4.19
N GLY A 130 -17.22 0.33 4.20
CA GLY A 130 -16.80 1.33 5.15
C GLY A 130 -16.32 2.60 4.46
N HIS A 131 -16.13 3.62 5.29
CA HIS A 131 -15.46 4.84 4.92
C HIS A 131 -14.39 5.12 5.97
N ASP A 132 -13.23 5.59 5.54
CA ASP A 132 -12.13 5.97 6.42
C ASP A 132 -11.34 7.14 5.87
N VAL A 133 -11.01 8.07 6.77
CA VAL A 133 -10.13 9.21 6.49
C VAL A 133 -8.84 9.03 7.26
N PHE A 134 -7.75 8.82 6.52
CA PHE A 134 -6.42 8.63 7.06
C PHE A 134 -5.67 9.97 7.07
N LYS A 135 -5.21 10.42 8.23
CA LYS A 135 -4.42 11.64 8.38
C LYS A 135 -2.96 11.28 8.63
N ARG A 136 -2.04 11.98 7.97
CA ARG A 136 -0.60 11.80 8.14
C ARG A 136 -0.21 12.04 9.61
N VAL A 137 0.67 11.18 10.13
CA VAL A 137 1.25 11.26 11.48
C VAL A 137 2.68 11.78 11.41
#